data_AF-A0A640XKN0-F1
#
_entry.id   AF-A0A640XKN0-F1
#
_cell.length_a   1.000
_cell.length_b   1.000
_cell.length_c   1.000
_cell.angle_alpha   90.00
_cell.angle_beta   90.00
_cell.angle_gamma   90.00
#
_symmetry.space_group_name_H-M   'P 1'
#
loop_
_entity.id
_entity.type
_entity.pdbx_description
1 polymer ?
#
loop_
_entity_poly.entity_id
_entity_poly.type
_entity_poly.pdbx_seq_one_letter_code
_entity_poly.pdbx_strand_id
1 'polypeptide(L)'
;MKKKYLLDSFVLLAYLKEENNYEKVKNILSSHNTHVLMNDINIGETFYILARERGMEKADYFLCVILPNLPIAHIENSLQEVIEASRIKAKYPISYSYS
;
A
#
# COMPACT_ATOMS: atom_id res chain seq x y z
N MET A 1 3.43 -6.02 22.91
CA MET A 1 3.59 -5.01 21.83
C MET A 1 2.69 -5.40 20.67
N LYS A 2 1.97 -4.46 20.04
CA LYS A 2 1.16 -4.74 18.85
C LYS A 2 2.08 -5.11 17.68
N LYS A 3 1.67 -6.08 16.86
CA LYS A 3 2.45 -6.52 15.70
C LYS A 3 2.31 -5.48 14.57
N LYS A 4 3.44 -4.96 14.09
CA LYS A 4 3.44 -3.97 13.01
C LYS A 4 3.50 -4.67 11.64
N TYR A 5 2.70 -4.18 10.71
CA TYR A 5 2.69 -4.60 9.31
C TYR A 5 2.85 -3.37 8.43
N LEU A 6 3.78 -3.41 7.48
CA LEU A 6 3.89 -2.43 6.41
C LEU A 6 3.29 -3.05 5.15
N LEU A 7 2.22 -2.44 4.62
CA LEU A 7 1.60 -2.89 3.39
C LEU A 7 2.32 -2.30 2.18
N ASP A 8 2.51 -3.14 1.18
CA ASP A 8 2.82 -2.70 -0.18
C ASP A 8 1.54 -2.53 -1.01
N SER A 9 1.71 -1.99 -2.21
CA SER A 9 0.62 -1.74 -3.15
C SER A 9 -0.12 -3.02 -3.55
N PHE A 10 0.59 -4.15 -3.72
CA PHE A 10 0.01 -5.43 -4.13
C PHE A 10 -0.89 -6.04 -3.06
N VAL A 11 -0.48 -5.99 -1.80
CA VAL A 11 -1.28 -6.48 -0.69
C VAL A 11 -2.57 -5.68 -0.53
N LEU A 12 -2.50 -4.35 -0.69
CA LEU A 12 -3.70 -3.52 -0.66
C LEU A 12 -4.59 -3.76 -1.89
N LEU A 13 -4.02 -3.89 -3.09
CA LEU A 13 -4.78 -4.22 -4.29
C LEU A 13 -5.49 -5.56 -4.18
N ALA A 14 -4.83 -6.60 -3.67
CA ALA A 14 -5.46 -7.90 -3.43
C ALA A 14 -6.66 -7.79 -2.48
N TYR A 15 -6.57 -6.91 -1.47
CA TYR A 15 -7.70 -6.59 -0.60
C TYR A 15 -8.83 -5.85 -1.33
N LEU A 16 -8.53 -4.83 -2.13
CA LEU A 16 -9.52 -4.04 -2.87
C LEU A 16 -10.20 -4.80 -4.02
N LYS A 17 -9.54 -5.83 -4.55
CA LYS A 17 -10.03 -6.65 -5.66
C LYS A 17 -10.70 -7.95 -5.19
N GLU A 18 -10.68 -8.24 -3.90
CA GLU A 18 -11.16 -9.51 -3.34
C GLU A 18 -10.47 -10.73 -3.96
N GLU A 19 -9.17 -10.58 -4.24
CA GLU A 19 -8.34 -11.59 -4.90
C GLU A 19 -7.58 -12.47 -3.87
N ASN A 20 -6.62 -13.27 -4.35
CA ASN A 20 -5.78 -14.12 -3.52
C ASN A 20 -5.19 -13.36 -2.33
N ASN A 21 -5.31 -13.94 -1.13
CA ASN A 21 -4.95 -13.37 0.17
C ASN A 21 -5.90 -12.31 0.74
N TYR A 22 -7.02 -11.98 0.09
CA TYR A 22 -8.04 -11.06 0.62
C TYR A 22 -8.39 -11.32 2.09
N GLU A 23 -8.78 -12.56 2.41
CA GLU A 23 -9.19 -12.94 3.77
C GLU A 23 -8.05 -12.75 4.79
N LYS A 24 -6.81 -12.99 4.38
CA LYS A 24 -5.65 -12.78 5.25
C LYS A 24 -5.45 -11.29 5.54
N VAL A 25 -5.55 -10.44 4.53
CA VAL A 25 -5.38 -8.99 4.69
C VAL A 25 -6.54 -8.40 5.51
N LYS A 26 -7.78 -8.83 5.23
CA LYS A 26 -8.97 -8.47 6.00
C LYS A 26 -8.80 -8.79 7.48
N ASN A 27 -8.37 -10.01 7.81
CA ASN A 27 -8.11 -10.41 9.20
C ASN A 27 -7.02 -9.56 9.89
N ILE A 28 -5.98 -9.15 9.15
CA ILE A 28 -4.93 -8.27 9.67
C ILE A 28 -5.49 -6.86 9.93
N LEU A 29 -6.30 -6.32 9.02
CA LEU A 29 -6.92 -5.00 9.14
C LEU A 29 -7.94 -4.96 10.28
N SER A 30 -8.71 -6.03 10.49
CA SER A 30 -9.73 -6.11 11.55
C SER A 30 -9.16 -6.42 12.94
N SER A 31 -7.87 -6.78 13.06
CA SER A 31 -7.29 -7.19 14.34
C SER A 31 -6.93 -5.98 15.23
N HIS A 32 -7.37 -6.01 16.49
CA HIS A 32 -7.00 -4.97 17.48
C HIS A 32 -5.53 -5.03 17.94
N ASN A 33 -4.84 -6.15 17.69
CA ASN A 33 -3.46 -6.38 18.11
C ASN A 33 -2.43 -6.13 17.00
N THR A 34 -2.88 -5.65 15.84
CA THR A 34 -2.02 -5.24 14.73
C THR A 34 -1.95 -3.72 14.64
N HIS A 35 -0.88 -3.25 14.02
CA HIS A 35 -0.77 -1.86 13.61
C HIS A 35 -0.30 -1.87 12.16
N VAL A 36 -1.19 -1.45 11.27
CA VAL A 36 -0.98 -1.52 9.83
C VAL A 36 -0.56 -0.15 9.34
N LEU A 37 0.47 -0.13 8.50
CA LEU A 37 1.15 1.06 8.03
C LEU A 37 1.23 1.01 6.51
N MET A 38 1.18 2.17 5.87
CA MET A 38 1.44 2.29 4.44
C MET A 38 2.07 3.65 4.13
N ASN A 39 3.04 3.67 3.22
CA ASN A 39 3.79 4.87 2.89
C ASN A 39 3.28 5.54 1.60
N ASP A 40 3.73 6.78 1.35
CA ASP A 40 3.36 7.58 0.16
C ASP A 40 3.58 6.83 -1.15
N ILE A 41 4.73 6.17 -1.28
CA ILE A 41 5.10 5.45 -2.51
C ILE A 41 4.08 4.35 -2.80
N ASN A 42 3.76 3.53 -1.80
CA ASN A 42 2.84 2.41 -1.97
C ASN A 42 1.41 2.91 -2.22
N ILE A 43 0.97 3.98 -1.55
CA ILE A 43 -0.34 4.61 -1.78
C ILE A 43 -0.43 5.11 -3.23
N GLY A 44 0.61 5.83 -3.70
CA GLY A 44 0.69 6.33 -5.06
C GLY A 44 0.69 5.21 -6.11
N GLU A 45 1.40 4.11 -5.86
CA GLU A 45 1.41 2.94 -6.75
C GLU A 45 0.03 2.25 -6.80
N THR A 46 -0.65 2.09 -5.66
CA THR A 46 -2.05 1.61 -5.64
C THR A 46 -2.96 2.53 -6.44
N PHE A 47 -2.85 3.86 -6.27
CA PHE A 47 -3.62 4.83 -7.04
C PHE A 47 -3.36 4.69 -8.54
N TYR A 48 -2.09 4.66 -8.95
CA TYR A 48 -1.69 4.53 -10.35
C TYR A 48 -2.28 3.25 -11.00
N ILE A 49 -2.18 2.11 -10.31
CA ILE A 49 -2.70 0.83 -10.81
C ILE A 49 -4.23 0.89 -10.94
N LEU A 50 -4.93 1.42 -9.93
CA LEU A 50 -6.38 1.59 -10.01
C LEU A 50 -6.80 2.54 -11.13
N ALA A 51 -6.09 3.66 -11.31
CA ALA A 51 -6.37 4.62 -12.37
C ALA A 51 -6.20 3.98 -13.76
N ARG A 52 -5.11 3.22 -13.94
CA ARG A 52 -4.81 2.52 -15.19
C ARG A 52 -5.81 1.41 -15.50
N GLU A 53 -6.24 0.65 -14.50
CA GLU A 53 -7.13 -0.51 -14.71
C GLU A 53 -8.62 -0.16 -14.71
N ARG A 54 -9.03 0.84 -13.93
CA ARG A 54 -10.45 1.13 -13.61
C ARG A 54 -10.85 2.58 -13.86
N GLY A 55 -9.93 3.44 -14.31
CA GLY A 55 -10.15 4.85 -14.59
C GLY A 55 -9.94 5.76 -13.38
N MET A 56 -9.72 7.05 -13.67
CA MET A 56 -9.36 8.06 -12.66
C MET A 56 -10.41 8.19 -11.54
N GLU A 57 -11.69 8.14 -11.89
CA GLU A 57 -12.79 8.23 -10.92
C GLU A 57 -12.69 7.17 -9.82
N LYS A 58 -12.31 5.94 -10.17
CA LYS A 58 -12.15 4.85 -9.18
C LYS A 58 -10.89 5.02 -8.34
N ALA A 59 -9.83 5.59 -8.90
CA ALA A 59 -8.61 5.89 -8.16
C ALA A 59 -8.84 7.03 -7.15
N ASP A 60 -9.55 8.08 -7.56
CA ASP A 60 -9.93 9.19 -6.69
C ASP A 60 -10.88 8.73 -5.58
N TYR A 61 -11.86 7.88 -5.91
CA TYR A 61 -12.74 7.28 -4.91
C TYR A 61 -11.95 6.44 -3.89
N PHE A 62 -10.94 5.69 -4.35
CA PHE A 62 -10.04 4.98 -3.45
C PHE A 62 -9.33 5.93 -2.49
N LEU A 63 -8.70 6.98 -3.01
CA LEU A 63 -7.88 7.90 -2.21
C LEU A 63 -8.72 8.71 -1.22
N CYS A 64 -9.87 9.22 -1.66
CA CYS A 64 -10.70 10.14 -0.88
C CYS A 64 -11.70 9.45 0.04
N VAL A 65 -12.13 8.22 -0.31
CA VAL A 65 -13.21 7.54 0.41
C VAL A 65 -12.73 6.24 1.04
N ILE A 66 -12.07 5.36 0.28
CA ILE A 66 -11.72 4.03 0.81
C ILE A 66 -10.57 4.12 1.80
N LEU A 67 -9.42 4.66 1.38
CA LEU A 67 -8.19 4.67 2.16
C LEU A 67 -8.35 5.31 3.55
N PRO A 68 -9.03 6.47 3.71
CA PRO A 68 -9.21 7.10 5.02
C PRO A 68 -10.09 6.29 5.99
N ASN A 69 -10.93 5.40 5.46
CA ASN A 69 -11.80 4.53 6.26
C ASN A 69 -11.15 3.18 6.60
N LEU A 70 -9.96 2.89 6.07
CA LEU A 70 -9.21 1.70 6.44
C LEU A 70 -8.40 1.94 7.71
N PRO A 71 -8.21 0.92 8.57
CA PRO A 71 -7.36 1.01 9.75
C PRO A 71 -5.87 0.95 9.41
N ILE A 72 -5.43 1.79 8.46
CA ILE A 72 -4.08 1.89 7.94
C ILE A 72 -3.53 3.26 8.32
N ALA A 73 -2.44 3.29 9.06
CA ALA A 73 -1.74 4.52 9.36
C ALA A 73 -0.85 4.92 8.17
N HIS A 74 -1.07 6.14 7.69
CA HIS A 74 -0.25 6.75 6.66
C HIS A 74 1.12 7.17 7.24
N ILE A 75 2.18 6.88 6.48
CA ILE A 75 3.56 7.28 6.78
C ILE A 75 4.10 8.09 5.61
N GLU A 76 4.49 9.33 5.87
CA GLU A 76 5.17 10.16 4.89
C GLU A 76 6.60 9.67 4.62
N ASN A 77 7.08 9.83 3.39
CA ASN A 77 8.47 9.55 3.05
C ASN A 77 9.27 10.84 2.88
N SER A 78 10.43 10.89 3.54
CA SER A 78 11.46 11.87 3.20
C SER A 78 12.19 11.46 1.92
N LEU A 79 12.69 12.43 1.15
CA LEU A 79 13.50 12.17 -0.04
C LEU A 79 14.69 11.25 0.26
N GLN A 80 15.30 11.38 1.44
CA GLN A 80 16.43 10.53 1.84
C GLN A 80 16.02 9.05 1.96
N GLU A 81 14.89 8.75 2.60
CA GLU A 81 14.37 7.38 2.72
C GLU A 81 14.04 6.79 1.34
N VAL A 82 13.45 7.60 0.45
CA VAL A 82 13.16 7.21 -0.93
C VAL A 82 14.44 6.81 -1.65
N ILE A 83 15.48 7.66 -1.61
CA ILE A 83 16.76 7.42 -2.29
C ILE A 83 17.48 6.20 -1.69
N GLU A 84 17.48 6.03 -0.37
CA GLU A 84 18.08 4.84 0.25
C GLU A 84 17.36 3.55 -0.18
N ALA A 85 16.03 3.57 -0.24
CA ALA A 85 15.26 2.46 -0.77
C ALA A 85 15.60 2.20 -2.26
N SER A 86 15.78 3.24 -3.08
CA SER A 86 16.22 3.08 -4.48
C SER A 86 17.60 2.43 -4.58
N ARG A 87 18.55 2.83 -3.74
CA ARG A 87 19.92 2.28 -3.72
C ARG A 87 19.92 0.80 -3.38
N ILE A 88 19.14 0.40 -2.37
CA ILE A 88 18.99 -1.02 -2.00
C ILE A 88 18.47 -1.80 -3.22
N LYS A 89 17.44 -1.28 -3.89
CA LYS A 89 16.80 -1.95 -5.03
C LYS A 89 17.60 -1.90 -6.34
N ALA A 90 18.53 -0.96 -6.48
CA ALA A 90 19.52 -0.98 -7.56
C ALA A 90 20.60 -2.05 -7.33
N LYS A 91 20.94 -2.32 -6.06
CA LYS A 91 21.95 -3.29 -5.66
C LYS A 91 21.42 -4.73 -5.62
N TYR A 92 20.15 -4.90 -5.27
CA TYR A 92 19.46 -6.19 -5.19
C TYR A 92 18.26 -6.14 -6.15
N PRO A 93 18.05 -7.12 -7.04
CA PRO A 93 16.95 -7.12 -8.02
C PRO A 93 15.59 -7.24 -7.31
N ILE A 94 15.15 -6.13 -6.76
CA ILE A 94 13.91 -5.94 -6.01
C ILE A 94 13.25 -4.73 -6.69
N SER A 95 12.05 -4.90 -7.22
CA SER A 95 11.35 -3.85 -8.00
C SER A 95 11.13 -2.60 -7.15
N TYR A 96 11.56 -1.42 -7.63
CA TYR A 96 11.52 -0.14 -6.89
C TYR A 96 10.16 0.52 -6.82
N SER A 97 9.50 0.54 -7.96
CA SER A 97 8.11 0.84 -8.24
C SER A 97 7.93 0.33 -9.67
N TYR A 98 6.75 -0.18 -10.02
CA TYR A 98 6.54 -0.87 -11.31
C TYR A 98 7.09 -0.07 -12.50
N SER A 99 7.85 -0.77 -13.36
CA SER A 99 8.29 -0.33 -14.70
C SER A 99 7.19 -0.43 -15.73
#